data_AF-A0A089QGP5-F1
#
_entry.id   AF-A0A089QGP5-F1
#
_cell.length_a   1.000
_cell.length_b   1.000
_cell.length_c   1.000
_cell.angle_alpha   90.00
_cell.angle_beta   90.00
_cell.angle_gamma   90.00
#
_symmetry.space_group_name_H-M   'P 1'
#
loop_
_entity.id
_entity.type
_entity.pdbx_description
1 polymer ?
#
loop_
_entity_poly.entity_id
_entity_poly.type
_entity_poly.pdbx_seq_one_letter_code
_entity_poly.pdbx_strand_id
1 'polypeptide(L)'
;MSRSSYSHIENNRNQPDIDTIIKLSKYYGVSADYLLGTNSENNSDEFDINKYIEKINLKKFIDDNINKGIYYGSGPITDEQKKQLEIALKMIFYEHYKGDDK
;
A
#
# COMPACT_ATOMS: atom_id res chain seq x y z
N MET A 1 -13.24 -8.82 25.87
CA MET A 1 -12.44 -10.01 25.50
C MET A 1 -11.57 -10.38 26.67
N SER A 2 -11.50 -11.66 27.03
CA SER A 2 -10.50 -12.11 28.02
C SER A 2 -9.15 -12.31 27.33
N ARG A 3 -8.06 -12.23 28.10
CA ARG A 3 -6.70 -12.53 27.61
C ARG A 3 -6.59 -13.96 27.05
N SER A 4 -7.34 -14.91 27.62
CA SER A 4 -7.36 -16.29 27.14
C SER A 4 -8.01 -16.42 25.76
N SER A 5 -9.13 -15.73 25.50
CA SER A 5 -9.77 -15.72 24.18
C SER A 5 -8.88 -15.09 23.11
N TYR A 6 -8.15 -14.02 23.46
CA TYR A 6 -7.22 -13.35 22.55
C TYR A 6 -6.03 -14.26 22.17
N SER A 7 -5.44 -14.93 23.15
CA SER A 7 -4.35 -15.89 22.92
C SER A 7 -4.77 -17.07 22.02
N HIS A 8 -6.03 -17.51 22.08
CA HIS A 8 -6.52 -18.56 21.18
C HIS A 8 -6.69 -18.11 19.72
N ILE A 9 -7.03 -16.83 19.51
CA ILE A 9 -7.11 -16.24 18.17
C ILE A 9 -5.70 -16.14 17.58
N GLU A 10 -4.72 -15.64 18.33
CA GLU A 10 -3.32 -15.53 17.87
C GLU A 10 -2.69 -16.88 17.50
N ASN A 11 -3.15 -17.97 18.14
CA ASN A 11 -2.67 -19.32 17.88
C ASN A 11 -3.52 -20.10 16.85
N ASN A 12 -4.37 -19.43 16.06
CA ASN A 12 -5.25 -20.05 15.06
C ASN A 12 -6.19 -21.15 15.60
N ARG A 13 -6.49 -21.13 16.91
CA ARG A 13 -7.35 -22.15 17.53
C ARG A 13 -8.83 -21.80 17.49
N ASN A 14 -9.16 -20.51 17.40
CA ASN A 14 -10.52 -20.00 17.24
C ASN A 14 -10.52 -18.87 16.20
N GLN A 15 -11.47 -18.90 15.26
CA GLN A 15 -11.73 -17.76 14.40
C GLN A 15 -12.45 -16.65 15.21
N PRO A 16 -12.09 -15.37 15.02
CA PRO A 16 -12.83 -14.27 15.63
C PRO A 16 -14.24 -14.18 15.04
N ASP A 17 -15.24 -13.90 15.88
CA ASP A 17 -16.59 -13.58 15.42
C ASP A 17 -16.65 -12.18 14.78
N ILE A 18 -17.78 -11.89 14.12
CA ILE A 18 -18.00 -10.60 13.43
C ILE A 18 -17.83 -9.42 14.40
N ASP A 19 -18.37 -9.54 15.62
CA ASP A 19 -18.27 -8.49 16.64
C ASP A 19 -16.82 -8.24 17.09
N THR A 20 -16.01 -9.29 17.14
CA THR A 20 -14.57 -9.20 17.41
C THR A 20 -13.85 -8.50 16.28
N ILE A 21 -14.12 -8.87 15.02
CA ILE A 21 -13.51 -8.23 13.84
C ILE A 21 -13.83 -6.73 13.83
N ILE A 22 -15.08 -6.34 14.11
CA ILE A 22 -15.49 -4.93 14.20
C ILE A 22 -14.79 -4.19 15.35
N LYS A 23 -14.56 -4.84 16.50
CA LYS A 23 -13.85 -4.22 17.62
C LYS A 23 -12.37 -4.03 17.30
N LEU A 24 -11.73 -5.02 16.68
CA LEU A 24 -10.34 -4.94 16.26
C LEU A 24 -10.15 -3.89 15.17
N SER A 25 -11.05 -3.81 14.18
CA SER A 25 -10.96 -2.83 13.10
C SER A 25 -11.01 -1.40 13.64
N LYS A 26 -11.91 -1.13 14.60
CA LYS A 26 -11.99 0.15 15.32
C LYS A 26 -10.76 0.43 16.17
N TYR A 27 -10.23 -0.59 16.87
CA TYR A 27 -9.07 -0.45 17.74
C TYR A 27 -7.80 -0.10 16.96
N TYR A 28 -7.56 -0.76 15.82
CA TYR A 28 -6.40 -0.52 14.97
C TYR A 28 -6.61 0.59 13.93
N GLY A 29 -7.83 1.10 13.78
CA GLY A 29 -8.16 2.14 12.79
C GLY A 29 -8.09 1.65 11.35
N VAL A 30 -8.38 0.37 11.09
CA VAL A 30 -8.34 -0.28 9.76
C VAL A 30 -9.72 -0.78 9.35
N SER A 31 -9.92 -1.17 8.09
CA SER A 31 -11.18 -1.79 7.64
C SER A 31 -11.30 -3.26 8.07
N ALA A 32 -12.53 -3.78 8.12
CA ALA A 32 -12.73 -5.22 8.34
C ALA A 32 -12.12 -6.04 7.18
N ASP A 33 -12.21 -5.56 5.94
CA ASP A 33 -11.61 -6.20 4.77
C ASP A 33 -10.09 -6.30 4.84
N TYR A 34 -9.44 -5.33 5.51
CA TYR A 34 -8.00 -5.38 5.79
C TYR A 34 -7.65 -6.51 6.77
N LEU A 35 -8.46 -6.70 7.82
CA LEU A 35 -8.26 -7.79 8.79
C LEU A 35 -8.55 -9.17 8.19
N LEU A 36 -9.48 -9.25 7.25
CA LEU A 36 -9.89 -10.49 6.58
C LEU A 36 -9.00 -10.85 5.38
N GLY A 37 -8.10 -9.96 4.96
CA GLY A 37 -7.30 -10.15 3.76
C GLY A 37 -8.11 -10.12 2.46
N THR A 38 -9.33 -9.59 2.48
CA THR A 38 -10.23 -9.54 1.31
C THR A 38 -10.09 -8.26 0.50
N ASN A 39 -9.23 -7.33 0.92
CA ASN A 39 -8.98 -6.10 0.18
C ASN A 39 -8.25 -6.41 -1.15
N SER A 40 -8.85 -6.02 -2.28
CA SER A 40 -8.45 -6.45 -3.64
C SER A 40 -7.06 -5.95 -4.09
N GLU A 41 -6.39 -5.12 -3.29
CA GLU A 41 -5.04 -4.64 -3.58
C GLU A 41 -3.95 -5.68 -3.28
N ASN A 42 -4.27 -6.78 -2.58
CA ASN A 42 -3.31 -7.79 -2.11
C ASN A 42 -3.65 -9.21 -2.61
N ASN A 43 -3.89 -9.41 -3.91
CA ASN A 43 -4.10 -10.74 -4.50
C ASN A 43 -2.80 -11.58 -4.62
N SER A 44 -1.73 -11.21 -3.93
CA SER A 44 -0.57 -12.07 -3.71
C SER A 44 -0.55 -12.42 -2.22
N ASP A 45 -0.66 -13.71 -1.91
CA ASP A 45 -0.77 -14.27 -0.55
C ASP A 45 0.38 -13.90 0.42
N GLU A 46 1.34 -13.10 -0.02
CA GLU A 46 2.46 -12.61 0.77
C GLU A 46 2.49 -11.08 0.74
N PHE A 47 2.38 -10.47 1.93
CA PHE A 47 2.60 -9.04 2.10
C PHE A 47 4.09 -8.76 1.89
N ASP A 48 4.44 -8.40 0.67
CA ASP A 48 5.80 -8.02 0.33
C ASP A 48 6.11 -6.61 0.88
N ILE A 49 6.77 -6.60 2.03
CA ILE A 49 7.25 -5.39 2.71
C ILE A 49 8.17 -4.57 1.79
N ASN A 50 8.98 -5.21 0.96
CA ASN A 50 9.90 -4.51 0.06
C ASN A 50 9.12 -3.78 -1.03
N LYS A 51 8.15 -4.45 -1.66
CA LYS A 51 7.24 -3.82 -2.63
C LYS A 51 6.49 -2.63 -2.04
N TYR A 52 6.07 -2.72 -0.77
CA TYR A 52 5.40 -1.62 -0.09
C TYR A 52 6.35 -0.46 0.24
N ILE A 53 7.55 -0.74 0.76
CA ILE A 53 8.60 0.25 1.03
C ILE A 53 8.99 0.99 -0.26
N GLU A 54 9.07 0.28 -1.38
CA GLU A 54 9.43 0.86 -2.67
C GLU A 54 8.30 1.73 -3.25
N LYS A 55 7.03 1.31 -3.10
CA LYS A 55 5.87 2.17 -3.42
C LYS A 55 5.91 3.48 -2.62
N ILE A 56 6.31 3.42 -1.34
CA ILE A 56 6.50 4.61 -0.50
C ILE A 56 7.67 5.46 -1.02
N ASN A 57 8.82 4.85 -1.33
CA ASN A 57 9.99 5.55 -1.83
C ASN A 57 9.72 6.25 -3.17
N LEU A 58 9.00 5.60 -4.10
CA LEU A 58 8.61 6.18 -5.38
C LEU A 58 7.66 7.36 -5.18
N LYS A 59 6.65 7.22 -4.31
CA LYS A 59 5.74 8.32 -3.99
C LYS A 59 6.51 9.51 -3.41
N LYS A 60 7.41 9.25 -2.46
CA LYS A 60 8.26 10.27 -1.88
C LYS A 60 9.15 10.94 -2.93
N PHE A 61 9.73 10.16 -3.84
CA PHE A 61 10.52 10.70 -4.95
C PHE A 61 9.70 11.61 -5.86
N ILE A 62 8.49 11.20 -6.23
CA ILE A 62 7.56 12.01 -7.03
C ILE A 62 7.19 13.30 -6.28
N ASP A 63 6.87 13.21 -5.00
CA ASP A 63 6.50 14.39 -4.21
C ASP A 63 7.70 15.36 -4.05
N ASP A 64 8.88 14.82 -3.77
CA ASP A 64 10.08 15.61 -3.54
C ASP A 64 10.64 16.25 -4.81
N ASN A 65 10.50 15.58 -5.95
CA ASN A 65 11.12 16.03 -7.21
C ASN A 65 10.10 16.64 -8.17
N ILE A 66 8.91 16.07 -8.32
CA ILE A 66 7.89 16.52 -9.28
C ILE A 66 7.01 17.62 -8.69
N ASN A 67 6.47 17.39 -7.50
CA ASN A 67 5.48 18.29 -6.91
C ASN A 67 6.10 19.54 -6.27
N LYS A 68 7.38 19.49 -5.85
CA LYS A 68 8.08 20.63 -5.23
C LYS A 68 8.76 21.59 -6.22
N GLY A 69 8.70 21.32 -7.53
CA GLY A 69 9.05 22.30 -8.57
C GLY A 69 10.02 21.78 -9.61
N ILE A 70 9.49 21.13 -10.65
CA ILE A 70 10.23 20.88 -11.89
C ILE A 70 10.01 22.06 -12.84
N TYR A 71 11.11 22.58 -13.35
CA TYR A 71 11.14 23.57 -14.42
C TYR A 71 11.57 22.89 -15.71
N TYR A 72 10.89 23.19 -16.81
CA TYR A 72 11.28 22.75 -18.14
C TYR A 72 11.41 23.99 -19.02
N GLY A 73 12.63 24.24 -19.51
CA GLY A 73 12.96 25.49 -20.15
C GLY A 73 12.88 26.67 -19.18
N SER A 74 12.16 27.72 -19.56
CA SER A 74 12.08 28.99 -18.83
C SER A 74 10.94 29.06 -17.81
N GLY A 75 10.20 27.97 -17.58
CA GLY A 75 9.03 27.98 -16.70
C GLY A 75 8.74 26.64 -16.02
N PRO A 76 7.82 26.63 -15.05
CA PRO A 76 7.37 25.40 -14.42
C PRO A 76 6.65 24.52 -15.43
N ILE A 77 6.76 23.20 -15.29
CA ILE A 77 5.98 22.27 -16.10
C ILE A 77 4.49 22.41 -15.79
N THR A 78 3.65 22.24 -16.82
CA THR A 78 2.18 22.27 -16.67
C THR A 78 1.69 21.04 -15.90
N ASP A 79 0.48 21.11 -15.34
CA ASP A 79 -0.09 19.98 -14.58
C ASP A 79 -0.34 18.75 -15.46
N GLU A 80 -0.66 18.96 -16.74
CA GLU A 80 -0.76 17.88 -17.72
C GLU A 80 0.60 17.19 -17.94
N GLN A 81 1.68 17.96 -18.05
CA GLN A 81 3.04 17.42 -18.19
C GLN A 81 3.49 16.67 -16.93
N LYS A 82 3.14 17.17 -15.73
CA LYS A 82 3.39 16.45 -14.46
C LYS A 82 2.72 15.09 -14.45
N LYS A 83 1.45 15.03 -14.88
CA LYS A 83 0.68 13.79 -14.92
C LYS A 83 1.27 12.79 -15.92
N GLN A 84 1.67 13.26 -17.09
CA GLN A 84 2.33 12.41 -18.09
C GLN A 84 3.66 11.85 -17.58
N LEU A 85 4.47 12.67 -16.90
CA LEU A 85 5.73 12.24 -16.28
C LEU A 85 5.48 11.22 -15.16
N GLU A 86 4.49 11.45 -14.31
CA GLU A 86 4.09 10.52 -13.25
C GLU A 86 3.70 9.15 -13.81
N ILE A 87 2.91 9.13 -14.88
CA ILE A 87 2.48 7.92 -15.58
C ILE A 87 3.70 7.19 -16.18
N ALA A 88 4.58 7.91 -16.87
CA ALA A 88 5.78 7.33 -17.48
C ALA A 88 6.72 6.70 -16.44
N LEU A 89 6.96 7.38 -15.31
CA LEU A 89 7.76 6.84 -14.22
C LEU A 89 7.11 5.58 -13.64
N LYS A 90 5.79 5.62 -13.36
CA LYS A 90 5.06 4.44 -12.89
C LYS A 90 5.18 3.25 -13.85
N MET A 91 5.13 3.49 -15.15
CA MET A 91 5.33 2.45 -16.17
C MET A 91 6.74 1.87 -16.12
N ILE A 92 7.78 2.72 -16.15
CA ILE A 92 9.19 2.28 -16.11
C ILE A 92 9.48 1.44 -14.87
N PHE A 93 9.03 1.89 -13.70
CA PHE A 93 9.23 1.14 -12.47
C PHE A 93 8.41 -0.16 -12.47
N TYR A 94 7.14 -0.13 -12.90
CA TYR A 94 6.29 -1.33 -12.97
C TYR A 94 6.82 -2.40 -13.93
N GLU A 95 7.44 -2.02 -15.05
CA GLU A 95 8.09 -2.95 -15.98
C GLU A 95 9.32 -3.62 -15.37
N HIS A 96 10.10 -2.90 -14.57
CA HIS A 96 11.22 -3.48 -13.81
C HIS A 96 10.74 -4.57 -12.86
N TYR A 97 9.62 -4.35 -12.16
CA TYR A 97 9.03 -5.32 -11.23
C TYR A 97 8.49 -6.59 -11.88
N LYS A 98 8.05 -6.54 -13.13
CA LYS A 98 7.53 -7.73 -13.83
C LYS A 98 8.65 -8.65 -14.34
N GLY A 99 9.90 -8.16 -14.35
CA GLY A 99 11.07 -8.87 -14.84
C GLY A 99 11.74 -9.79 -13.81
N ASP A 100 11.54 -9.51 -12.52
CA ASP A 100 12.25 -10.19 -11.41
C ASP A 100 11.49 -11.42 -10.86
N ASP A 101 10.25 -11.65 -11.29
CA ASP A 101 9.43 -12.84 -10.97
C ASP A 101 9.68 -14.03 -11.95
N LYS A 102 10.90 -14.18 -12.50
CA LYS A 102 11.27 -15.30 -13.39
C LYS A 102 12.52 -16.05 -12.96
#